data_AF-W0L7F8-F1
#
_entry.id   AF-W0L7F8-F1
#
_cell.length_a   1.000
_cell.length_b   1.000
_cell.length_c   1.000
_cell.angle_alpha   90.00
_cell.angle_beta   90.00
_cell.angle_gamma   90.00
#
_symmetry.space_group_name_H-M   'P 1'
#
loop_
_entity.id
_entity.type
_entity.pdbx_description
1 polymer ?
#
loop_
_entity_poly.entity_id
_entity_poly.type
_entity_poly.pdbx_seq_one_letter_code
_entity_poly.pdbx_strand_id
1 'polypeptide(L)'
;MNKRYSFVNNWLIDIPSGTILHLTTGEHKRLGEYQLKLLDVLAREAGRLITKDELTSLVWEGRIIGNNSLPNAIHALRVALEDDGKQQKIIKTIPKKGYLLEPEYCHYVEKEEEDNGEFGSENSFESLIDKAFYGDGSLSECLMEGGKQCPPSELIDHEIALLPTSTAVHVLQQRIIFFLLLLLTALCSIAIMFWLVKHHREDPLIVKEIQDNVYSNIRLYAIDYKDNPSWGKSYVYNRLKDTFYTLNEQLKMEKITMDIYFMSEGQTLNATFKLSNDCDQKTLVMTIYHWRIVQSLLSNLIKNETGRKINELSTCETKE
;
A
#
# COMPACT_ATOMS: atom_id res chain seq x y z
N MET A 1 12.09 1.19 -28.79
CA MET A 1 11.78 1.24 -27.33
C MET A 1 11.39 -0.16 -26.90
N ASN A 2 12.03 -0.76 -25.89
CA ASN A 2 11.67 -2.13 -25.46
C ASN A 2 10.20 -2.19 -25.05
N LYS A 3 9.42 -3.07 -25.69
CA LYS A 3 8.03 -3.31 -25.30
C LYS A 3 8.03 -4.33 -24.17
N ARG A 4 7.51 -3.91 -23.01
CA ARG A 4 7.29 -4.78 -21.86
C ARG A 4 5.86 -5.31 -21.92
N TYR A 5 5.74 -6.62 -22.04
CA TYR A 5 4.46 -7.32 -21.97
C TYR A 5 4.31 -7.92 -20.58
N SER A 6 3.25 -7.56 -19.87
CA SER A 6 2.95 -8.06 -18.53
C SER A 6 1.81 -9.07 -18.59
N PHE A 7 1.95 -10.15 -17.83
CA PHE A 7 1.00 -11.24 -17.74
C PHE A 7 0.60 -11.44 -16.28
N VAL A 8 -0.69 -11.62 -16.02
CA VAL A 8 -1.20 -11.94 -14.69
C VAL A 8 -2.12 -13.16 -14.79
N ASN A 9 -1.78 -14.26 -14.11
CA ASN A 9 -2.54 -15.51 -14.14
C ASN A 9 -2.91 -15.96 -15.57
N ASN A 10 -1.92 -16.02 -16.47
CA ASN A 10 -2.09 -16.40 -17.88
C ASN A 10 -2.93 -15.43 -18.75
N TRP A 11 -3.28 -14.26 -18.20
CA TRP A 11 -3.87 -13.14 -18.94
C TRP A 11 -2.79 -12.14 -19.35
N LEU A 12 -2.59 -11.96 -20.64
CA LEU A 12 -1.78 -10.87 -21.21
C LEU A 12 -2.54 -9.55 -21.06
N ILE A 13 -1.85 -8.54 -20.50
CA ILE A 13 -2.39 -7.19 -20.35
C ILE A 13 -2.09 -6.38 -21.61
N ASP A 14 -3.11 -5.98 -22.34
CA ASP A 14 -2.99 -5.12 -23.52
C ASP A 14 -3.49 -3.71 -23.20
N ILE A 15 -2.55 -2.84 -22.80
CA ILE A 15 -2.83 -1.47 -22.36
C ILE A 15 -3.43 -0.62 -23.51
N PRO A 16 -2.84 -0.61 -24.74
CA PRO A 16 -3.41 0.14 -25.85
C PRO A 16 -4.85 -0.24 -26.21
N SER A 17 -5.19 -1.54 -26.18
CA SER A 17 -6.54 -1.98 -26.56
C SER A 17 -7.55 -1.86 -25.42
N GLY A 18 -7.11 -1.80 -24.16
CA GLY A 18 -8.00 -1.80 -23.00
C GLY A 18 -8.55 -3.18 -22.67
N THR A 19 -7.87 -4.25 -23.09
CA THR A 19 -8.34 -5.62 -22.91
C THR A 19 -7.29 -6.49 -22.26
N ILE A 20 -7.74 -7.63 -21.73
CA ILE A 20 -6.88 -8.73 -21.33
C ILE A 20 -7.16 -9.94 -22.22
N LEU A 21 -6.11 -10.65 -22.61
CA LEU A 21 -6.19 -11.84 -23.48
C LEU A 21 -5.69 -13.07 -22.73
N HIS A 22 -6.52 -14.09 -22.63
CA HIS A 22 -6.11 -15.36 -22.04
C HIS A 22 -5.29 -16.19 -23.02
N LEU A 23 -4.07 -16.56 -22.66
CA LEU A 23 -3.12 -17.17 -23.60
C LEU A 23 -3.48 -18.61 -24.01
N THR A 24 -4.25 -19.34 -23.22
CA THR A 24 -4.61 -20.73 -23.52
C THR A 24 -5.97 -20.87 -24.19
N THR A 25 -6.95 -20.03 -23.81
CA THR A 25 -8.30 -20.10 -24.39
C THR A 25 -8.50 -19.14 -25.56
N GLY A 26 -7.63 -18.13 -25.70
CA GLY A 26 -7.80 -17.04 -26.67
C GLY A 26 -8.94 -16.08 -26.32
N GLU A 27 -9.50 -16.16 -25.11
CA GLU A 27 -10.59 -15.28 -24.68
C GLU A 27 -10.10 -13.84 -24.47
N HIS A 28 -10.89 -12.88 -24.93
CA HIS A 28 -10.67 -11.46 -24.68
C HIS A 28 -11.71 -10.90 -23.70
N LYS A 29 -11.24 -10.30 -22.61
CA LYS A 29 -12.11 -9.56 -21.66
C LYS A 29 -11.75 -8.07 -21.70
N ARG A 30 -12.77 -7.22 -21.84
CA ARG A 30 -12.57 -5.76 -21.79
C ARG A 30 -12.66 -5.27 -20.36
N LEU A 31 -11.67 -4.48 -19.94
CA LEU A 31 -11.66 -3.84 -18.63
C LEU A 31 -12.07 -2.37 -18.77
N GLY A 32 -12.68 -1.82 -17.72
CA GLY A 32 -12.83 -0.37 -17.63
C GLY A 32 -11.46 0.30 -17.48
N GLU A 33 -11.39 1.58 -17.85
CA GLU A 33 -10.16 2.39 -17.84
C GLU A 33 -9.37 2.26 -16.53
N TYR A 34 -10.04 2.41 -15.38
CA TYR A 34 -9.39 2.35 -14.08
C TYR A 34 -9.04 0.93 -13.64
N GLN A 35 -9.84 -0.07 -14.02
CA GLN A 35 -9.50 -1.46 -13.74
C GLN A 35 -8.21 -1.83 -14.46
N LEU A 36 -8.09 -1.48 -15.74
CA LEU A 36 -6.88 -1.73 -16.52
C LEU A 36 -5.67 -1.00 -15.93
N LYS A 37 -5.82 0.29 -15.61
CA LYS A 37 -4.74 1.08 -15.01
C LYS A 37 -4.34 0.55 -13.63
N LEU A 38 -5.30 0.12 -12.81
CA LEU A 38 -5.05 -0.51 -11.53
C LEU A 38 -4.28 -1.84 -11.69
N LEU A 39 -4.66 -2.65 -12.68
CA LEU A 39 -3.97 -3.90 -12.98
C LEU A 39 -2.52 -3.65 -13.43
N ASP A 40 -2.30 -2.66 -14.29
CA ASP A 40 -0.96 -2.26 -14.74
C ASP A 40 -0.09 -1.77 -13.57
N VAL A 41 -0.61 -0.92 -12.68
CA VAL A 41 0.10 -0.47 -11.47
C VAL A 41 0.45 -1.65 -10.56
N LEU A 42 -0.51 -2.56 -10.31
CA LEU A 42 -0.30 -3.75 -9.49
C LEU A 42 0.74 -4.70 -10.11
N ALA A 43 0.73 -4.88 -11.44
CA ALA A 43 1.67 -5.74 -12.16
C ALA A 43 3.10 -5.19 -12.14
N ARG A 44 3.26 -3.86 -12.26
CA ARG A 44 4.59 -3.21 -12.17
C ARG A 44 5.22 -3.36 -10.79
N GLU A 45 4.39 -3.36 -9.76
CA GLU A 45 4.78 -3.40 -8.35
C GLU A 45 4.46 -4.77 -7.71
N ALA A 46 4.43 -5.84 -8.52
CA ALA A 46 4.11 -7.18 -8.06
C ALA A 46 5.05 -7.61 -6.91
N GLY A 47 4.48 -8.19 -5.85
CA GLY A 47 5.22 -8.52 -4.64
C GLY A 47 5.34 -7.37 -3.62
N ARG A 48 5.01 -6.12 -3.98
CA ARG A 48 5.00 -4.99 -3.04
C ARG A 48 3.60 -4.70 -2.50
N LEU A 49 3.49 -4.49 -1.19
CA LEU A 49 2.27 -3.95 -0.59
C LEU A 49 2.10 -2.48 -0.98
N ILE A 50 1.05 -2.18 -1.72
CA ILE A 50 0.71 -0.82 -2.15
C ILE A 50 -0.46 -0.32 -1.29
N THR A 51 -0.29 0.85 -0.68
CA THR A 51 -1.32 1.43 0.18
C THR A 51 -2.55 1.88 -0.62
N LYS A 52 -3.70 1.99 0.06
CA LYS A 52 -4.91 2.52 -0.59
C LYS A 52 -4.69 3.93 -1.14
N ASP A 53 -3.97 4.77 -0.41
CA ASP A 53 -3.69 6.15 -0.78
C ASP A 53 -2.78 6.22 -2.02
N GLU A 54 -1.75 5.38 -2.09
CA GLU A 54 -0.90 5.25 -3.27
C GLU A 54 -1.71 4.78 -4.48
N LEU A 55 -2.49 3.69 -4.34
CA LEU A 55 -3.29 3.15 -5.45
C LEU A 55 -4.32 4.15 -5.95
N THR A 56 -5.02 4.82 -5.06
CA THR A 56 -6.02 5.83 -5.44
C THR A 56 -5.37 7.04 -6.10
N SER A 57 -4.14 7.41 -5.71
CA SER A 57 -3.37 8.48 -6.34
C SER A 57 -2.89 8.12 -7.74
N LEU A 58 -2.29 6.94 -7.91
CA LEU A 58 -1.74 6.47 -9.19
C LEU A 58 -2.84 6.16 -10.21
N VAL A 59 -3.96 5.59 -9.78
CA VAL A 59 -5.00 5.12 -10.72
C VAL A 59 -5.99 6.22 -11.07
N TRP A 60 -6.52 6.95 -10.08
CA TRP A 60 -7.59 7.93 -10.31
C TRP A 60 -7.08 9.35 -10.55
N GLU A 61 -5.75 9.57 -10.56
CA GLU A 61 -5.04 10.80 -10.96
C GLU A 61 -5.94 12.03 -11.07
N GLY A 62 -6.17 12.67 -9.94
CA GLY A 62 -6.88 13.92 -9.94
C GLY A 62 -8.42 13.83 -9.91
N ARG A 63 -9.01 12.66 -9.71
CA ARG A 63 -10.48 12.49 -9.56
C ARG A 63 -10.89 12.24 -8.11
N ILE A 64 -12.00 12.87 -7.72
CA ILE A 64 -12.61 12.66 -6.42
C ILE A 64 -13.35 11.32 -6.44
N ILE A 65 -12.96 10.44 -5.53
CA ILE A 65 -13.55 9.12 -5.38
C ILE A 65 -13.91 8.84 -3.92
N GLY A 66 -14.97 8.06 -3.73
CA GLY A 66 -15.42 7.62 -2.42
C GLY A 66 -14.89 6.24 -2.04
N ASN A 67 -15.29 5.78 -0.85
CA ASN A 67 -14.84 4.51 -0.23
C ASN A 67 -14.95 3.27 -1.13
N ASN A 68 -15.95 3.23 -2.01
CA ASN A 68 -16.28 2.03 -2.77
C ASN A 68 -15.55 1.93 -4.11
N SER A 69 -14.93 3.01 -4.60
CA SER A 69 -14.32 3.03 -5.93
C SER A 69 -13.17 2.03 -6.07
N LEU A 70 -12.21 2.04 -5.13
CA LEU A 70 -11.09 1.09 -5.14
C LEU A 70 -11.54 -0.36 -4.87
N PRO A 71 -12.35 -0.68 -3.84
CA PRO A 71 -12.86 -2.03 -3.62
C PRO A 71 -13.63 -2.60 -4.82
N ASN A 72 -14.48 -1.80 -5.48
CA ASN A 72 -15.22 -2.25 -6.66
C ASN A 72 -14.30 -2.54 -7.84
N ALA A 73 -13.27 -1.72 -8.05
CA ALA A 73 -12.26 -1.97 -9.09
C ALA A 73 -11.47 -3.26 -8.81
N ILE A 74 -11.07 -3.48 -7.56
CA ILE A 74 -10.40 -4.73 -7.14
C ILE A 74 -11.32 -5.94 -7.34
N HIS A 75 -12.59 -5.85 -6.96
CA HIS A 75 -13.56 -6.93 -7.17
C HIS A 75 -13.70 -7.26 -8.66
N ALA A 76 -13.86 -6.24 -9.52
CA ALA A 76 -13.94 -6.44 -10.96
C ALA A 76 -12.67 -7.10 -11.54
N LEU A 77 -11.49 -6.70 -11.05
CA LEU A 77 -10.24 -7.34 -11.44
C LEU A 77 -10.14 -8.80 -11.01
N ARG A 78 -10.55 -9.12 -9.77
CA ARG A 78 -10.58 -10.51 -9.29
C ARG A 78 -11.48 -11.37 -10.17
N VAL A 79 -12.67 -10.89 -10.52
CA VAL A 79 -13.57 -11.60 -11.44
C VAL A 79 -12.91 -11.80 -12.82
N ALA A 80 -12.28 -10.76 -13.37
CA ALA A 80 -11.66 -10.82 -14.68
C ALA A 80 -10.47 -11.80 -14.74
N LEU A 81 -9.67 -11.84 -13.67
CA LEU A 81 -8.49 -12.70 -13.50
C LEU A 81 -8.81 -14.09 -12.94
N GLU A 82 -10.08 -14.38 -12.68
CA GLU A 82 -10.54 -15.65 -12.10
C GLU A 82 -9.98 -15.91 -10.70
N ASP A 83 -9.73 -14.83 -9.95
CA ASP A 83 -9.36 -14.87 -8.54
C ASP A 83 -10.60 -14.99 -7.65
N ASP A 84 -10.64 -16.02 -6.80
CA ASP A 84 -11.72 -16.21 -5.83
C ASP A 84 -11.64 -15.12 -4.75
N GLY A 85 -12.72 -14.33 -4.57
CA GLY A 85 -12.74 -13.22 -3.63
C GLY A 85 -12.56 -13.59 -2.15
N LYS A 86 -12.74 -14.87 -1.77
CA LYS A 86 -12.50 -15.40 -0.42
C LYS A 86 -11.07 -15.92 -0.28
N GLN A 87 -10.54 -16.62 -1.28
CA GLN A 87 -9.18 -17.16 -1.23
C GLN A 87 -8.12 -16.10 -1.52
N GLN A 88 -8.42 -15.13 -2.39
CA GLN A 88 -7.59 -13.99 -2.76
C GLN A 88 -6.15 -14.39 -3.09
N LYS A 89 -5.98 -15.36 -3.99
CA LYS A 89 -4.67 -15.92 -4.29
C LYS A 89 -3.84 -14.98 -5.16
N ILE A 90 -4.48 -14.27 -6.07
CA ILE A 90 -3.79 -13.41 -7.04
C ILE A 90 -3.64 -12.00 -6.48
N ILE A 91 -4.76 -11.36 -6.12
CA ILE A 91 -4.76 -10.03 -5.51
C ILE A 91 -5.14 -10.17 -4.04
N LYS A 92 -4.17 -10.05 -3.12
CA LYS A 92 -4.40 -10.10 -1.67
C LYS A 92 -4.84 -8.76 -1.12
N THR A 93 -5.85 -8.76 -0.25
CA THR A 93 -6.20 -7.60 0.58
C THR A 93 -5.47 -7.68 1.90
N ILE A 94 -4.67 -6.65 2.22
CA ILE A 94 -4.05 -6.50 3.54
C ILE A 94 -4.91 -5.53 4.36
N PRO A 95 -5.63 -6.01 5.40
CA PRO A 95 -6.56 -5.18 6.16
C PRO A 95 -5.90 -3.90 6.66
N LYS A 96 -6.63 -2.78 6.56
CA LYS A 96 -6.21 -1.42 6.95
C LYS A 96 -4.98 -0.85 6.23
N LYS A 97 -4.30 -1.62 5.37
CA LYS A 97 -3.10 -1.14 4.66
C LYS A 97 -3.37 -0.92 3.17
N GLY A 98 -3.78 -1.96 2.45
CA GLY A 98 -3.89 -1.87 1.00
C GLY A 98 -3.99 -3.22 0.32
N TYR A 99 -3.35 -3.32 -0.86
CA TYR A 99 -3.44 -4.50 -1.72
C TYR A 99 -2.04 -4.92 -2.20
N LEU A 100 -1.91 -6.20 -2.51
CA LEU A 100 -0.68 -6.82 -2.98
C LEU A 100 -1.06 -7.76 -4.13
N LEU A 101 -0.36 -7.64 -5.25
CA LEU A 101 -0.39 -8.66 -6.29
C LEU A 101 0.69 -9.69 -5.99
N GLU A 102 0.31 -10.95 -5.90
CA GLU A 102 1.26 -12.02 -5.63
C GLU A 102 2.22 -12.21 -6.82
N PRO A 103 3.53 -12.21 -6.59
CA PRO A 103 4.53 -12.24 -7.65
C PRO A 103 4.51 -13.56 -8.42
N GLU A 104 4.08 -14.66 -7.79
CA GLU A 104 3.93 -15.99 -8.40
C GLU A 104 2.96 -15.98 -9.59
N TYR A 105 2.01 -15.04 -9.62
CA TYR A 105 1.02 -14.92 -10.68
C TYR A 105 1.38 -13.85 -11.70
N CYS A 106 2.49 -13.13 -11.55
CA CYS A 106 2.87 -12.02 -12.41
C CYS A 106 4.19 -12.30 -13.14
N HIS A 107 4.14 -12.25 -14.47
CA HIS A 107 5.32 -12.42 -15.32
C HIS A 107 5.44 -11.25 -16.29
N TYR A 108 6.66 -10.95 -16.72
CA TYR A 108 6.88 -9.96 -17.78
C TYR A 108 7.91 -10.48 -18.78
N VAL A 109 7.72 -10.11 -20.04
CA VAL A 109 8.65 -10.38 -21.13
C VAL A 109 9.05 -9.06 -21.75
N GLU A 110 10.35 -8.82 -21.84
CA GLU A 110 10.91 -7.70 -22.59
C GLU A 110 11.24 -8.18 -23.98
N LYS A 111 10.66 -7.54 -24.99
CA LYS A 111 11.03 -7.79 -26.39
C LYS A 111 11.83 -6.60 -26.88
N GLU A 112 13.08 -6.86 -27.27
CA GLU A 112 13.91 -5.92 -28.02
C GLU A 112 13.30 -5.78 -29.43
N GLU A 113 13.15 -4.55 -29.90
CA GLU A 113 12.75 -4.32 -31.29
C GLU A 113 13.93 -4.69 -32.18
N GLU A 114 13.89 -5.88 -32.79
CA GLU A 114 14.69 -6.15 -33.98
C GLU A 114 14.22 -5.17 -35.07
N ASP A 115 15.11 -4.24 -35.40
CA ASP A 115 14.99 -3.32 -36.53
C ASP A 115 15.04 -4.14 -37.82
N ASN A 116 13.90 -4.71 -38.23
CA ASN A 116 13.82 -5.50 -39.45
C ASN A 116 13.58 -4.57 -40.64
N GLY A 117 14.69 -4.14 -41.23
CA GLY A 117 14.78 -3.93 -42.67
C GLY A 117 14.39 -5.20 -43.44
N GLU A 118 13.73 -5.01 -44.56
CA GLU A 118 12.96 -6.00 -45.31
C GLU A 118 13.78 -7.17 -45.91
N PHE A 119 13.10 -8.33 -45.94
CA PHE A 119 13.16 -9.43 -46.92
C PHE A 119 14.18 -10.58 -46.76
N GLY A 120 13.66 -11.80 -46.59
CA GLY A 120 14.20 -12.96 -47.30
C GLY A 120 14.21 -14.32 -46.57
N SER A 121 13.25 -15.16 -46.96
CA SER A 121 13.31 -16.63 -47.04
C SER A 121 13.06 -17.51 -45.80
N GLU A 122 12.30 -18.55 -46.11
CA GLU A 122 11.84 -19.67 -45.31
C GLU A 122 12.99 -20.48 -44.68
N ASN A 123 12.64 -21.25 -43.64
CA ASN A 123 13.46 -22.23 -42.90
C ASN A 123 14.23 -21.72 -41.68
N SER A 124 13.52 -21.50 -40.57
CA SER A 124 14.10 -21.65 -39.24
C SER A 124 13.05 -22.02 -38.18
N PHE A 125 12.24 -23.06 -38.45
CA PHE A 125 11.39 -23.67 -37.42
C PHE A 125 11.96 -24.98 -36.85
N GLU A 126 13.21 -25.32 -37.19
CA GLU A 126 13.86 -26.58 -36.76
C GLU A 126 15.12 -26.38 -35.90
N SER A 127 15.39 -25.14 -35.45
CA SER A 127 16.56 -24.84 -34.58
C SER A 127 16.21 -24.49 -33.13
N LEU A 128 14.91 -24.41 -32.78
CA LEU A 128 14.46 -24.01 -31.44
C LEU A 128 14.00 -25.18 -30.56
N ILE A 129 13.94 -26.42 -31.09
CA ILE A 129 13.55 -27.60 -30.31
C ILE A 129 14.76 -28.35 -29.69
N ASP A 130 16.00 -28.07 -30.13
CA ASP A 130 17.18 -28.85 -29.72
C ASP A 130 18.00 -28.28 -28.55
N LYS A 131 17.57 -27.18 -27.91
CA LYS A 131 18.31 -26.55 -26.80
C LYS A 131 17.69 -26.70 -25.41
N ALA A 132 16.63 -27.51 -25.28
CA ALA A 132 15.95 -27.75 -24.01
C ALA A 132 16.11 -29.17 -23.44
N PHE A 133 16.80 -30.09 -24.11
CA PHE A 133 16.93 -31.48 -23.66
C PHE A 133 18.33 -32.05 -23.91
N TYR A 134 18.98 -32.55 -22.84
CA TYR A 134 20.35 -33.12 -22.73
C TYR A 134 21.50 -32.11 -22.66
N GLY A 135 22.04 -31.80 -21.48
CA GLY A 135 23.12 -32.54 -20.79
C GLY A 135 24.25 -31.53 -20.54
N ASP A 136 25.15 -31.61 -19.56
CA ASP A 136 25.62 -32.71 -18.75
C ASP A 136 26.48 -32.10 -17.61
N GLY A 137 26.54 -32.79 -16.48
CA GLY A 137 27.45 -32.49 -15.38
C GLY A 137 28.65 -33.40 -15.41
N SER A 138 29.85 -32.86 -15.22
CA SER A 138 31.02 -33.52 -14.59
C SER A 138 32.10 -32.45 -14.38
N LEU A 139 32.53 -32.17 -13.15
CA LEU A 139 33.57 -32.87 -12.38
C LEU A 139 34.90 -33.01 -13.14
N SER A 140 35.88 -32.18 -12.78
CA SER A 140 37.28 -32.55 -12.92
C SER A 140 38.08 -32.10 -11.69
N GLU A 141 38.66 -33.13 -11.09
CA GLU A 141 39.56 -33.16 -9.95
C GLU A 141 40.97 -33.31 -10.51
N CYS A 142 41.90 -32.42 -10.11
CA CYS A 142 43.29 -32.49 -10.54
C CYS A 142 44.14 -33.14 -9.45
N LEU A 143 44.52 -34.40 -9.69
CA LEU A 143 45.56 -35.14 -8.97
C LEU A 143 46.95 -34.67 -9.39
N MET A 144 47.86 -34.54 -8.43
CA MET A 144 49.31 -34.39 -8.66
C MET A 144 50.05 -35.45 -7.85
N GLU A 145 50.97 -36.16 -8.50
CA GLU A 145 51.85 -37.16 -7.90
C GLU A 145 53.31 -36.91 -8.36
N GLY A 146 54.26 -36.97 -7.40
CA GLY A 146 55.64 -37.42 -7.70
C GLY A 146 56.82 -36.44 -7.60
N GLY A 147 57.42 -36.33 -6.40
CA GLY A 147 58.85 -36.63 -6.15
C GLY A 147 59.97 -35.59 -6.42
N LYS A 148 60.66 -35.18 -5.32
CA LYS A 148 62.11 -35.38 -5.00
C LYS A 148 62.84 -34.18 -4.32
N GLN A 149 63.57 -34.56 -3.27
CA GLN A 149 64.81 -34.00 -2.68
C GLN A 149 64.81 -32.69 -1.83
N CYS A 150 65.18 -32.83 -0.54
CA CYS A 150 65.91 -31.84 0.28
C CYS A 150 67.44 -31.99 0.06
N PRO A 151 68.30 -30.98 0.34
CA PRO A 151 68.87 -30.68 1.69
C PRO A 151 69.31 -29.18 1.88
N PRO A 152 70.15 -28.76 2.86
CA PRO A 152 70.04 -28.84 4.33
C PRO A 152 70.33 -27.51 5.11
N SER A 153 70.01 -27.52 6.42
CA SER A 153 70.65 -26.85 7.59
C SER A 153 71.00 -25.34 7.61
N GLU A 154 70.50 -24.62 8.62
CA GLU A 154 71.38 -23.93 9.60
C GLU A 154 70.68 -23.60 10.94
N LEU A 155 71.42 -23.90 12.01
CA LEU A 155 71.18 -23.75 13.45
C LEU A 155 71.39 -22.29 13.87
N ILE A 156 70.55 -21.72 14.76
CA ILE A 156 71.01 -20.92 15.91
C ILE A 156 70.05 -21.13 17.09
N ASP A 157 70.57 -21.75 18.15
CA ASP A 157 70.02 -21.83 19.50
C ASP A 157 70.20 -20.51 20.27
N HIS A 158 69.26 -20.21 21.17
CA HIS A 158 69.40 -19.56 22.49
C HIS A 158 68.05 -18.93 22.87
N GLU A 159 67.49 -18.99 24.08
CA GLU A 159 67.94 -19.42 25.39
C GLU A 159 66.70 -19.38 26.30
N ILE A 160 66.55 -20.36 27.19
CA ILE A 160 65.44 -20.45 28.13
C ILE A 160 65.68 -19.43 29.25
N ALA A 161 64.82 -18.42 29.37
CA ALA A 161 64.69 -17.60 30.56
C ALA A 161 63.33 -17.86 31.23
N LEU A 162 63.39 -18.30 32.49
CA LEU A 162 62.27 -18.69 33.35
C LEU A 162 61.55 -17.47 33.98
N LEU A 163 60.21 -17.54 33.99
CA LEU A 163 59.20 -16.97 34.93
C LEU A 163 58.92 -15.44 34.92
N PRO A 164 57.74 -14.94 35.37
CA PRO A 164 56.61 -15.62 36.02
C PRO A 164 55.23 -15.45 35.34
N THR A 165 54.30 -16.32 35.74
CA THR A 165 52.87 -16.24 35.45
C THR A 165 52.24 -14.97 36.05
N SER A 166 51.77 -14.05 35.20
CA SER A 166 50.83 -12.99 35.58
C SER A 166 49.60 -13.03 34.69
N THR A 167 48.70 -13.96 34.97
CA THR A 167 47.39 -14.09 34.29
C THR A 167 46.22 -13.58 35.15
N ALA A 168 46.48 -12.98 36.32
CA ALA A 168 45.40 -12.57 37.22
C ALA A 168 44.86 -11.15 36.98
N VAL A 169 45.65 -10.23 36.43
CA VAL A 169 45.24 -8.81 36.31
C VAL A 169 44.43 -8.53 35.03
N HIS A 170 44.76 -9.18 33.91
CA HIS A 170 44.07 -8.96 32.63
C HIS A 170 42.64 -9.54 32.57
N VAL A 171 42.35 -10.63 33.29
CA VAL A 171 41.03 -11.28 33.26
C VAL A 171 39.99 -10.46 34.03
N LEU A 172 40.36 -9.85 35.17
CA LEU A 172 39.46 -8.99 35.93
C LEU A 172 39.17 -7.69 35.17
N GLN A 173 40.19 -7.10 34.54
CA GLN A 173 40.05 -5.89 33.73
C GLN A 173 39.21 -6.15 32.46
N GLN A 174 39.40 -7.27 31.77
CA GLN A 174 38.53 -7.68 30.65
C GLN A 174 37.09 -7.93 31.09
N ARG A 175 36.86 -8.55 32.26
CA ARG A 175 35.51 -8.76 32.80
C ARG A 175 34.82 -7.43 33.11
N ILE A 176 35.53 -6.49 33.73
CA ILE A 176 34.99 -5.14 34.01
C ILE A 176 34.63 -4.41 32.72
N ILE A 177 35.51 -4.45 31.70
CA ILE A 177 35.23 -3.85 30.39
C ILE A 177 34.01 -4.51 29.72
N PHE A 178 33.90 -5.84 29.79
CA PHE A 178 32.75 -6.57 29.25
C PHE A 178 31.44 -6.20 29.96
N PHE A 179 31.45 -6.13 31.29
CA PHE A 179 30.28 -5.68 32.06
C PHE A 179 29.91 -4.22 31.76
N LEU A 180 30.89 -3.33 31.59
CA LEU A 180 30.65 -1.94 31.20
C LEU A 180 30.05 -1.83 29.79
N LEU A 181 30.53 -2.62 28.83
CA LEU A 181 29.97 -2.66 27.48
C LEU A 181 28.54 -3.22 27.46
N LEU A 182 28.26 -4.26 28.26
CA LEU A 182 26.92 -4.84 28.38
C LEU A 182 25.95 -3.86 29.05
N LEU A 183 26.40 -3.11 30.05
CA LEU A 183 25.61 -2.05 30.69
C LEU A 183 25.33 -0.90 29.71
N LEU A 184 26.32 -0.51 28.89
CA LEU A 184 26.16 0.53 27.88
C LEU A 184 25.15 0.12 26.80
N THR A 185 25.22 -1.10 26.27
CA THR A 185 24.26 -1.58 25.26
C THR A 185 22.85 -1.72 25.83
N ALA A 186 22.70 -2.14 27.09
CA ALA A 186 21.42 -2.16 27.79
C ALA A 186 20.85 -0.75 27.98
N LEU A 187 21.67 0.24 28.36
CA LEU A 187 21.23 1.63 28.49
C LEU A 187 20.85 2.23 27.13
N CYS A 188 21.63 1.96 26.09
CA CYS A 188 21.31 2.40 24.73
C CYS A 188 20.02 1.74 24.22
N SER A 189 19.80 0.44 24.44
CA SER A 189 18.57 -0.24 24.02
C SER A 189 17.36 0.27 24.78
N ILE A 190 17.48 0.57 26.08
CA ILE A 190 16.42 1.21 26.87
C ILE A 190 16.14 2.63 26.34
N ALA A 191 17.16 3.42 26.03
CA ALA A 191 16.99 4.77 25.49
C ALA A 191 16.34 4.74 24.09
N ILE A 192 16.74 3.80 23.24
CA ILE A 192 16.16 3.58 21.91
C ILE A 192 14.71 3.09 22.06
N MET A 193 14.44 2.13 22.95
CA MET A 193 13.08 1.68 23.25
C MET A 193 12.20 2.80 23.77
N PHE A 194 12.72 3.65 24.66
CA PHE A 194 11.99 4.82 25.17
C PHE A 194 11.72 5.83 24.06
N TRP A 195 12.71 6.08 23.20
CA TRP A 195 12.56 6.95 22.04
C TRP A 195 11.54 6.40 21.04
N LEU A 196 11.58 5.10 20.73
CA LEU A 196 10.60 4.42 19.87
C LEU A 196 9.20 4.46 20.49
N VAL A 197 9.05 4.17 21.78
CA VAL A 197 7.75 4.22 22.49
C VAL A 197 7.20 5.65 22.52
N LYS A 198 8.07 6.66 22.69
CA LYS A 198 7.67 8.07 22.66
C LYS A 198 7.31 8.53 21.24
N HIS A 199 8.03 8.08 20.22
CA HIS A 199 7.76 8.45 18.82
C HIS A 199 6.55 7.72 18.24
N HIS A 200 6.21 6.54 18.78
CA HIS A 200 4.98 5.81 18.45
C HIS A 200 3.74 6.25 19.25
N ARG A 201 3.83 7.24 20.14
CA ARG A 201 2.63 7.82 20.74
C ARG A 201 1.94 8.66 19.69
N GLU A 202 0.78 8.19 19.23
CA GLU A 202 -0.15 8.97 18.42
C GLU A 202 -0.41 10.31 19.12
N ASP A 203 -0.20 11.41 18.42
CA ASP A 203 -0.46 12.74 18.95
C ASP A 203 -1.93 12.83 19.36
N PRO A 204 -2.25 13.35 20.56
CA PRO A 204 -3.62 13.36 21.04
C PRO A 204 -4.49 14.20 20.09
N LEU A 205 -5.56 13.60 19.59
CA LEU A 205 -6.55 14.28 18.76
C LEU A 205 -7.43 15.18 19.64
N ILE A 206 -7.74 16.36 19.13
CA ILE A 206 -8.69 17.29 19.72
C ILE A 206 -9.90 17.46 18.81
N VAL A 207 -11.07 17.60 19.41
CA VAL A 207 -12.32 17.86 18.69
C VAL A 207 -12.79 19.25 19.06
N LYS A 208 -13.08 20.08 18.07
CA LYS A 208 -13.61 21.44 18.26
C LYS A 208 -14.82 21.67 17.39
N GLU A 209 -15.91 22.11 17.99
CA GLU A 209 -17.07 22.60 17.26
C GLU A 209 -16.71 23.90 16.54
N ILE A 210 -17.05 23.99 15.26
CA ILE A 210 -16.80 25.15 14.41
C ILE A 210 -18.13 25.71 13.92
N GLN A 211 -18.17 27.01 13.65
CA GLN A 211 -19.34 27.69 13.07
C GLN A 211 -20.61 27.47 13.91
N ASP A 212 -20.49 27.74 15.21
CA ASP A 212 -21.59 27.62 16.15
C ASP A 212 -22.81 28.46 15.72
N ASN A 213 -23.99 27.87 15.84
CA ASN A 213 -25.29 28.45 15.49
C ASN A 213 -25.48 28.94 14.04
N VAL A 214 -24.63 28.51 13.09
CA VAL A 214 -24.82 28.83 11.66
C VAL A 214 -25.92 27.98 11.04
N TYR A 215 -26.06 26.72 11.47
CA TYR A 215 -27.05 25.77 10.97
C TYR A 215 -27.97 25.33 12.12
N SER A 216 -29.27 25.18 11.85
CA SER A 216 -30.24 24.78 12.88
C SER A 216 -30.21 23.29 13.17
N ASN A 217 -29.91 22.47 12.15
CA ASN A 217 -29.99 21.01 12.21
C ASN A 217 -28.63 20.34 11.96
N ILE A 218 -27.56 21.12 11.80
CA ILE A 218 -26.20 20.60 11.58
C ILE A 218 -25.26 21.16 12.63
N ARG A 219 -24.46 20.28 13.25
CA ARG A 219 -23.30 20.67 14.07
C ARG A 219 -22.01 20.19 13.40
N LEU A 220 -21.01 21.06 13.36
CA LEU A 220 -19.75 20.79 12.64
C LEU A 220 -18.60 20.67 13.63
N TYR A 221 -17.91 19.54 13.62
CA TYR A 221 -16.78 19.25 14.48
C TYR A 221 -15.53 19.01 13.63
N ALA A 222 -14.52 19.85 13.82
CA ALA A 222 -13.19 19.65 13.24
C ALA A 222 -12.35 18.80 14.20
N ILE A 223 -11.71 17.76 13.67
CA ILE A 223 -10.75 16.91 14.38
C ILE A 223 -9.35 17.25 13.91
N ASP A 224 -8.42 17.48 14.84
CA ASP A 224 -7.04 17.83 14.53
C ASP A 224 -6.05 17.34 15.59
N TYR A 225 -4.75 17.35 15.27
CA TYR A 225 -3.69 17.06 16.22
C TYR A 225 -3.48 18.25 17.16
N LYS A 226 -3.36 17.96 18.47
CA LYS A 226 -3.24 18.98 19.52
C LYS A 226 -2.09 19.98 19.29
N ASP A 227 -0.97 19.52 18.74
CA ASP A 227 0.27 20.29 18.66
C ASP A 227 0.34 21.21 17.43
N ASN A 228 -0.46 20.97 16.38
CA ASN A 228 -0.53 21.83 15.20
C ASN A 228 -1.96 21.92 14.64
N PRO A 229 -2.86 22.63 15.33
CA PRO A 229 -4.26 22.54 15.03
C PRO A 229 -4.63 23.51 13.88
N SER A 230 -5.10 22.96 12.76
CA SER A 230 -5.35 23.59 11.46
C SER A 230 -6.70 24.32 11.34
N TRP A 231 -7.53 24.32 12.40
CA TRP A 231 -8.90 24.87 12.43
C TRP A 231 -9.02 26.35 12.03
N GLY A 232 -7.95 27.14 12.15
CA GLY A 232 -7.91 28.55 11.72
C GLY A 232 -7.93 28.77 10.20
N LYS A 233 -7.81 27.70 9.41
CA LYS A 233 -7.86 27.74 7.93
C LYS A 233 -8.81 26.66 7.42
N SER A 234 -10.10 26.68 7.81
CA SER A 234 -11.05 25.61 7.48
C SER A 234 -11.40 25.54 5.99
N TYR A 235 -10.44 25.09 5.17
CA TYR A 235 -10.59 24.85 3.73
C TYR A 235 -11.76 23.90 3.46
N VAL A 236 -12.01 22.95 4.36
CA VAL A 236 -13.16 22.02 4.28
C VAL A 236 -14.47 22.78 4.39
N TYR A 237 -14.68 23.56 5.46
CA TYR A 237 -15.91 24.32 5.66
C TYR A 237 -16.13 25.31 4.52
N ASN A 238 -15.15 26.13 4.17
CA ASN A 238 -15.30 27.14 3.11
C ASN A 238 -15.69 26.53 1.76
N ARG A 239 -15.25 25.30 1.49
CA ARG A 239 -15.54 24.57 0.26
C ARG A 239 -16.88 23.81 0.30
N LEU A 240 -17.39 23.51 1.50
CA LEU A 240 -18.62 22.75 1.69
C LEU A 240 -19.77 23.58 2.28
N LYS A 241 -19.57 24.86 2.58
CA LYS A 241 -20.59 25.73 3.20
C LYS A 241 -21.93 25.71 2.45
N ASP A 242 -21.89 25.74 1.12
CA ASP A 242 -23.09 25.74 0.27
C ASP A 242 -23.75 24.35 0.27
N THR A 243 -22.93 23.30 0.33
CA THR A 243 -23.37 21.91 0.48
C THR A 243 -24.09 21.71 1.81
N PHE A 244 -23.49 22.16 2.91
CA PHE A 244 -24.06 22.09 4.26
C PHE A 244 -25.31 22.94 4.38
N TYR A 245 -25.36 24.12 3.76
CA TYR A 245 -26.58 24.92 3.71
C TYR A 245 -27.72 24.17 3.01
N THR A 246 -27.45 23.57 1.84
CA THR A 246 -28.46 22.78 1.12
C THR A 246 -28.95 21.60 1.97
N LEU A 247 -28.02 20.87 2.60
CA LEU A 247 -28.36 19.73 3.45
C LEU A 247 -29.15 20.15 4.68
N ASN A 248 -28.82 21.28 5.30
CA ASN A 248 -29.53 21.80 6.45
C ASN A 248 -31.01 22.05 6.13
N GLU A 249 -31.31 22.63 4.96
CA GLU A 249 -32.71 22.82 4.53
C GLU A 249 -33.44 21.50 4.31
N GLN A 250 -32.79 20.49 3.74
CA GLN A 250 -33.38 19.16 3.60
C GLN A 250 -33.64 18.52 4.98
N LEU A 251 -32.66 18.57 5.89
CA LEU A 251 -32.76 17.98 7.23
C LEU A 251 -33.86 18.64 8.08
N LYS A 252 -34.08 19.96 7.92
CA LYS A 252 -35.21 20.66 8.54
C LYS A 252 -36.54 20.07 8.11
N MET A 253 -36.73 19.88 6.80
CA MET A 253 -37.98 19.36 6.23
C MET A 253 -38.28 17.95 6.75
N GLU A 254 -37.24 17.15 6.94
CA GLU A 254 -37.35 15.76 7.38
C GLU A 254 -37.26 15.58 8.91
N LYS A 255 -37.14 16.67 9.69
CA LYS A 255 -36.97 16.68 11.15
C LYS A 255 -35.78 15.82 11.62
N ILE A 256 -34.68 15.86 10.88
CA ILE A 256 -33.45 15.14 11.20
C ILE A 256 -32.40 16.14 11.70
N THR A 257 -31.55 15.70 12.63
CA THR A 257 -30.35 16.41 13.07
C THR A 257 -29.10 15.67 12.62
N MET A 258 -28.03 16.41 12.34
CA MET A 258 -26.78 15.82 11.83
C MET A 258 -25.55 16.41 12.52
N ASP A 259 -24.76 15.53 13.15
CA ASP A 259 -23.41 15.88 13.61
C ASP A 259 -22.40 15.46 12.54
N ILE A 260 -21.56 16.38 12.08
CA ILE A 260 -20.50 16.09 11.10
C ILE A 260 -19.14 16.24 11.77
N TYR A 261 -18.38 15.16 11.77
CA TYR A 261 -16.99 15.14 12.21
C TYR A 261 -16.11 15.03 10.97
N PHE A 262 -15.09 15.87 10.83
CA PHE A 262 -14.17 15.76 9.71
C PHE A 262 -12.71 16.00 10.11
N MET A 263 -11.84 15.29 9.40
CA MET A 263 -10.39 15.37 9.51
C MET A 263 -9.80 15.30 8.09
N SER A 264 -8.91 16.22 7.74
CA SER A 264 -8.21 16.19 6.46
C SER A 264 -6.74 15.87 6.68
N GLU A 265 -6.22 14.90 5.93
CA GLU A 265 -4.82 14.52 5.96
C GLU A 265 -4.29 14.40 4.52
N GLY A 266 -3.36 15.27 4.13
CA GLY A 266 -2.88 15.32 2.75
C GLY A 266 -3.99 15.56 1.70
N GLN A 267 -4.29 14.54 0.90
CA GLN A 267 -5.35 14.54 -0.13
C GLN A 267 -6.61 13.78 0.30
N THR A 268 -6.65 13.24 1.51
CA THR A 268 -7.82 12.50 2.02
C THR A 268 -8.63 13.38 2.98
N LEU A 269 -9.94 13.23 2.90
CA LEU A 269 -10.90 13.82 3.83
C LEU A 269 -11.69 12.67 4.45
N ASN A 270 -11.43 12.43 5.74
CA ASN A 270 -12.22 11.51 6.55
C ASN A 270 -13.37 12.31 7.17
N ALA A 271 -14.59 11.93 6.85
CA ALA A 271 -15.79 12.56 7.35
C ALA A 271 -16.78 11.51 7.90
N THR A 272 -17.34 11.79 9.07
CA THR A 272 -18.39 10.99 9.70
C THR A 272 -19.62 11.86 9.87
N PHE A 273 -20.73 11.42 9.30
CA PHE A 273 -22.02 12.08 9.36
C PHE A 273 -22.93 11.21 10.23
N LYS A 274 -23.27 11.71 11.41
CA LYS A 274 -24.18 11.06 12.35
C LYS A 274 -25.55 11.71 12.22
N LEU A 275 -26.49 10.98 11.63
CA LEU A 275 -27.86 11.41 11.40
C LEU A 275 -28.76 10.85 12.49
N SER A 276 -29.61 11.69 13.08
CA SER A 276 -30.48 11.31 14.18
C SER A 276 -31.86 11.94 14.02
N ASN A 277 -32.90 11.14 14.19
CA ASN A 277 -34.26 11.62 14.41
C ASN A 277 -34.74 11.14 15.79
N ASP A 278 -36.03 11.29 16.09
CA ASP A 278 -36.57 10.94 17.41
C ASP A 278 -36.54 9.43 17.72
N CYS A 279 -36.37 8.55 16.73
CA CYS A 279 -36.55 7.10 16.88
C CYS A 279 -35.37 6.25 16.40
N ASP A 280 -34.51 6.80 15.56
CA ASP A 280 -33.42 6.09 14.91
C ASP A 280 -32.20 6.99 14.75
N GLN A 281 -31.04 6.35 14.73
CA GLN A 281 -29.76 7.00 14.55
C GLN A 281 -28.90 6.18 13.61
N LYS A 282 -28.43 6.81 12.53
CA LYS A 282 -27.56 6.18 11.53
C LYS A 282 -26.27 6.95 11.40
N THR A 283 -25.19 6.25 11.05
CA THR A 283 -23.89 6.86 10.82
C THR A 283 -23.41 6.52 9.41
N LEU A 284 -22.96 7.55 8.69
CA LEU A 284 -22.29 7.44 7.40
C LEU A 284 -20.82 7.82 7.59
N VAL A 285 -19.92 6.88 7.32
CA VAL A 285 -18.47 7.10 7.38
C VAL A 285 -17.93 7.15 5.96
N MET A 286 -17.21 8.21 5.63
CA MET A 286 -16.65 8.48 4.30
C MET A 286 -15.17 8.82 4.39
N THR A 287 -14.35 8.18 3.56
CA THR A 287 -12.99 8.59 3.23
C THR A 287 -13.01 9.03 1.77
N ILE A 288 -12.82 10.32 1.56
CA ILE A 288 -12.88 10.94 0.25
C ILE A 288 -11.47 11.26 -0.20
N TYR A 289 -11.04 10.65 -1.31
CA TYR A 289 -9.72 10.88 -1.87
C TYR A 289 -9.75 12.05 -2.84
N HIS A 290 -8.65 12.79 -2.91
CA HIS A 290 -8.45 13.92 -3.81
C HIS A 290 -9.52 15.01 -3.66
N TRP A 291 -10.07 15.18 -2.45
CA TRP A 291 -11.21 16.08 -2.17
C TRP A 291 -10.94 17.54 -2.56
N ARG A 292 -9.66 17.92 -2.70
CA ARG A 292 -9.20 19.27 -3.00
C ARG A 292 -9.27 19.66 -4.48
N ILE A 293 -9.67 18.77 -5.38
CA ILE A 293 -9.59 19.03 -6.83
C ILE A 293 -10.83 19.75 -7.35
N VAL A 294 -11.95 19.05 -7.57
CA VAL A 294 -13.18 19.67 -8.12
C VAL A 294 -14.26 19.81 -7.04
N GLN A 295 -14.62 21.05 -6.67
CA GLN A 295 -15.59 21.29 -5.60
C GLN A 295 -16.98 20.71 -5.89
N SER A 296 -17.49 20.84 -7.12
CA SER A 296 -18.83 20.33 -7.48
C SER A 296 -18.95 18.81 -7.33
N LEU A 297 -17.92 18.06 -7.72
CA LEU A 297 -17.90 16.60 -7.56
C LEU A 297 -17.90 16.19 -6.09
N LEU A 298 -17.14 16.89 -5.24
CA LEU A 298 -17.15 16.67 -3.79
C LEU A 298 -18.55 16.93 -3.21
N SER A 299 -19.15 18.07 -3.56
CA SER A 299 -20.48 18.44 -3.09
C SER A 299 -21.54 17.43 -3.51
N ASN A 300 -21.50 16.96 -4.76
CA ASN A 300 -22.44 15.97 -5.28
C ASN A 300 -22.26 14.62 -4.58
N LEU A 301 -21.02 14.17 -4.36
CA LEU A 301 -20.74 12.92 -3.64
C LEU A 301 -21.33 12.96 -2.22
N ILE A 302 -21.06 14.03 -1.47
CA ILE A 302 -21.56 14.16 -0.09
C ILE A 302 -23.09 14.23 -0.08
N LYS A 303 -23.71 15.02 -0.96
CA LYS A 303 -25.18 15.11 -1.05
C LYS A 303 -25.81 13.76 -1.37
N ASN A 304 -25.29 13.05 -2.36
CA ASN A 304 -25.83 11.76 -2.78
C ASN A 304 -25.71 10.71 -1.66
N GLU A 305 -24.53 10.57 -1.06
CA GLU A 305 -24.31 9.58 0.00
C GLU A 305 -25.10 9.92 1.27
N THR A 306 -25.18 11.20 1.63
CA THR A 306 -25.99 11.65 2.78
C THR A 306 -27.47 11.43 2.52
N GLY A 307 -27.97 11.80 1.35
CA GLY A 307 -29.37 11.61 0.96
C GLY A 307 -29.78 10.13 0.94
N ARG A 308 -28.89 9.24 0.46
CA ARG A 308 -29.11 7.79 0.56
C ARG A 308 -29.23 7.34 2.02
N LYS A 309 -28.34 7.83 2.90
CA LYS A 309 -28.38 7.47 4.32
C LYS A 309 -29.61 8.01 5.04
N ILE A 310 -30.06 9.21 4.68
CA ILE A 310 -31.30 9.81 5.19
C ILE A 310 -32.50 8.90 4.87
N ASN A 311 -32.61 8.41 3.63
CA ASN A 311 -33.68 7.50 3.22
C ASN A 311 -33.64 6.11 3.91
N GLU A 312 -32.54 5.76 4.58
CA GLU A 312 -32.43 4.54 5.38
C GLU A 312 -32.86 4.73 6.84
N LEU A 313 -33.15 5.96 7.29
CA LEU A 313 -33.66 6.21 8.63
C LEU A 313 -35.08 5.71 8.77
N SER A 314 -35.36 5.10 9.92
CA SER A 314 -36.71 4.65 10.25
C SER A 314 -37.64 5.85 10.45
N THR A 315 -38.84 5.78 9.87
CA THR A 315 -39.92 6.72 10.18
C THR A 315 -40.51 6.39 11.53
N CYS A 316 -40.55 7.36 12.44
CA CYS A 316 -41.21 7.21 13.73
C CYS A 316 -42.69 6.87 13.53
N GLU A 317 -43.09 5.65 13.89
CA GLU A 317 -44.51 5.34 14.04
C GLU A 317 -45.04 6.12 15.25
N THR A 318 -45.90 7.10 15.00
CA THR A 318 -46.72 7.69 16.06
C THR A 318 -47.55 6.57 16.66
N LYS A 319 -47.23 6.17 17.90
CA LYS A 319 -48.17 5.40 18.71
C LYS A 319 -49.41 6.26 18.90
N GLU A 320 -50.48 5.92 18.19
CA GLU A 320 -51.84 6.39 18.47
C GLU A 320 -52.29 5.99 19.88
#